data_AF-A0A527A301-F1
#
_entry.id   AF-A0A527A301-F1
#
_cell.length_a   1.000
_cell.length_b   1.000
_cell.length_c   1.000
_cell.angle_alpha   90.00
_cell.angle_beta   90.00
_cell.angle_gamma   90.00
#
_symmetry.space_group_name_H-M   'P 1'
#
loop_
_entity.id
_entity.type
_entity.pdbx_description
1 polymer ?
#
loop_
_entity_poly.entity_id
_entity_poly.type
_entity_poly.pdbx_seq_one_letter_code
_entity_poly.pdbx_strand_id
1 'polypeptide(L)' 'MIVCSCNVLSDQDVRSAVKAERTCSIRQVYGCLGCSAQCGRCARTIRRIIDEALASARAASCNDRAQSSPCSKARIV' A
#
# COMPACT_ATOMS: atom_id res chain seq x y z
N MET A 1 -11.35 -1.78 -9.82
CA MET A 1 -12.42 -1.33 -8.90
C MET A 1 -12.05 0.01 -8.29
N ILE A 2 -12.96 0.99 -8.29
CA ILE A 2 -12.78 2.24 -7.52
C ILE A 2 -12.95 1.96 -6.03
N VAL A 3 -11.93 2.31 -5.26
CA VAL A 3 -11.85 2.06 -3.81
C VAL A 3 -12.17 3.33 -3.02
N CYS A 4 -11.84 4.51 -3.55
CA CYS A 4 -12.11 5.79 -2.91
C CYS A 4 -12.78 6.76 -3.88
N SER A 5 -14.03 7.17 -3.61
CA SER A 5 -14.71 8.20 -4.40
C SER A 5 -14.20 9.62 -4.13
N CYS A 6 -13.81 9.90 -2.88
CA CYS A 6 -13.28 11.21 -2.44
C CYS A 6 -12.05 11.66 -3.22
N ASN A 7 -11.13 10.72 -3.45
CA ASN A 7 -9.84 10.97 -4.08
C ASN A 7 -9.74 10.26 -5.44
N VAL A 8 -10.85 9.68 -5.93
CA VAL A 8 -10.94 8.90 -7.18
C VAL A 8 -9.81 7.89 -7.32
N LEU A 9 -9.64 7.04 -6.31
CA LEU A 9 -8.57 6.03 -6.29
C LEU A 9 -9.10 4.66 -6.71
N SER A 10 -8.36 4.01 -7.59
CA SER A 10 -8.58 2.63 -8.03
C SER A 10 -7.79 1.64 -7.18
N ASP A 11 -8.19 0.37 -7.18
CA ASP A 11 -7.41 -0.70 -6.56
C ASP A 11 -6.01 -0.83 -7.20
N GLN A 12 -5.93 -0.58 -8.52
CA GLN A 12 -4.68 -0.57 -9.27
C GLN A 12 -3.71 0.50 -8.76
N ASP A 13 -4.21 1.69 -8.43
CA ASP A 13 -3.41 2.80 -7.89
C ASP A 13 -2.84 2.42 -6.52
N VAL A 14 -3.66 1.83 -5.67
CA VAL A 14 -3.26 1.34 -4.35
C VAL A 14 -2.20 0.23 -4.48
N ARG A 15 -2.41 -0.76 -5.35
CA ARG A 15 -1.45 -1.86 -5.59
C ARG A 15 -0.13 -1.33 -6.16
N SER A 16 -0.19 -0.34 -7.06
CA SER A 16 0.99 0.28 -7.65
C SER A 16 1.80 1.07 -6.61
N ALA A 17 1.13 1.83 -5.75
CA ALA A 17 1.77 2.55 -4.65
C ALA A 17 2.47 1.57 -3.68
N VAL A 18 1.81 0.48 -3.29
CA VAL A 18 2.41 -0.57 -2.43
C VAL A 18 3.65 -1.19 -3.06
N LYS A 19 3.63 -1.42 -4.38
CA LYS A 19 4.77 -1.99 -5.11
C LYS A 19 5.94 -1.02 -5.21
N ALA A 20 5.67 0.27 -5.44
CA ALA A 20 6.68 1.30 -5.64
C ALA A 20 7.47 1.59 -4.35
N GLU A 21 6.79 1.77 -3.21
CA GLU A 21 7.43 2.19 -1.97
C GLU A 21 7.57 1.07 -0.91
N ARG A 22 7.26 -0.19 -1.29
CA ARG A 22 7.18 -1.33 -0.34
C ARG A 22 6.33 -0.99 0.87
N THR A 23 5.25 -0.28 0.61
CA THR A 23 4.50 0.47 1.60
C THR A 23 3.62 -0.46 2.41
N CYS A 24 3.67 -0.37 3.75
CA CYS A 24 2.80 -1.18 4.62
C CYS A 24 1.64 -0.39 5.24
N SER A 25 1.55 0.92 4.99
CA SER A 25 0.60 1.81 5.68
C SER A 25 -0.26 2.63 4.73
N ILE A 26 -1.55 2.75 5.06
CA ILE A 26 -2.55 3.55 4.33
C ILE A 26 -2.10 5.02 4.17
N ARG A 27 -1.53 5.60 5.24
CA ARG A 27 -1.02 6.98 5.21
C ARG A 27 0.05 7.19 4.15
N GLN A 28 0.97 6.25 4.03
CA GLN A 28 1.99 6.33 3.00
C GLN A 28 1.37 6.12 1.62
N VAL A 29 0.41 5.20 1.43
CA VAL A 29 -0.30 5.07 0.14
C VAL A 29 -0.92 6.40 -0.31
N TYR A 30 -1.60 7.12 0.60
CA TYR A 30 -2.11 8.45 0.28
C TYR A 30 -0.99 9.44 -0.06
N GLY A 31 0.12 9.42 0.68
CA GLY A 31 1.32 10.21 0.39
C GLY A 31 1.93 9.93 -0.99
N CYS A 32 2.10 8.65 -1.36
CA CYS A 32 2.60 8.23 -2.68
C CYS A 32 1.71 8.76 -3.82
N LEU A 33 0.40 8.77 -3.59
CA LEU A 33 -0.61 9.22 -4.55
C LEU A 33 -0.86 10.73 -4.48
N GLY A 34 -0.10 11.47 -3.67
CA GLY A 34 -0.21 12.92 -3.56
C GLY A 34 -1.54 13.42 -2.99
N CYS A 35 -2.26 12.59 -2.21
CA CYS A 35 -3.56 12.93 -1.65
C CYS A 35 -3.61 12.75 -0.12
N SER A 36 -4.66 13.28 0.50
CA SER A 36 -4.92 13.13 1.94
C SER A 36 -6.22 12.37 2.19
N ALA A 37 -6.35 11.74 3.35
CA ALA A 37 -7.58 11.08 3.74
C ALA A 37 -8.71 12.10 3.97
N GLN A 38 -9.87 11.90 3.32
CA GLN A 38 -11.05 12.74 3.52
C GLN A 38 -12.05 12.09 4.48
N CYS A 39 -12.97 11.24 3.97
CA CYS A 39 -14.04 10.64 4.80
C CYS A 39 -13.67 9.28 5.44
N GLY A 40 -12.50 8.71 5.11
CA GLY A 40 -12.00 7.48 5.72
C GLY A 40 -12.74 6.17 5.38
N ARG A 41 -13.90 6.21 4.70
CA ARG A 41 -14.72 5.01 4.37
C ARG A 41 -13.95 3.93 3.61
N CYS A 42 -13.03 4.35 2.75
CA CYS A 42 -12.20 3.45 1.94
C CYS A 42 -11.06 2.78 2.72
N ALA A 43 -10.76 3.20 3.95
CA ALA A 43 -9.56 2.79 4.68
C ALA A 43 -9.49 1.27 4.93
N ARG A 44 -10.61 0.62 5.28
CA ARG A 44 -10.62 -0.84 5.47
C ARG A 44 -10.35 -1.60 4.16
N THR A 45 -10.92 -1.14 3.06
CA THR A 45 -10.70 -1.74 1.74
C THR A 45 -9.27 -1.55 1.28
N ILE A 46 -8.72 -0.35 1.43
CA ILE A 46 -7.30 -0.07 1.13
C ILE A 46 -6.40 -0.97 1.98
N ARG A 47 -6.69 -1.15 3.27
CA ARG A 47 -5.92 -2.05 4.14
C ARG A 47 -5.91 -3.49 3.62
N ARG A 48 -7.08 -4.02 3.24
CA ARG A 48 -7.17 -5.37 2.66
C ARG A 48 -6.33 -5.51 1.39
N ILE A 49 -6.37 -4.51 0.50
CA ILE A 49 -5.57 -4.50 -0.72
C ILE A 49 -4.06 -4.49 -0.41
N ILE A 50 -3.63 -3.71 0.58
CA ILE A 50 -2.24 -3.70 1.05
C ILE A 50 -1.86 -5.10 1.56
N ASP A 51 -2.67 -5.68 2.45
CA ASP A 51 -2.38 -7.00 3.04
C ASP A 51 -2.33 -8.11 1.97
N GLU A 52 -3.25 -8.10 0.98
CA GLU A 52 -3.24 -9.00 -0.17
C GLU A 52 -2.00 -8.84 -1.06
N ALA A 53 -1.57 -7.60 -1.31
CA ALA A 53 -0.38 -7.31 -2.11
C ALA A 53 0.90 -7.78 -1.40
N LEU A 54 1.00 -7.58 -0.08
CA LEU A 54 2.11 -8.06 0.73
C LEU A 54 2.13 -9.58 0.86
N ALA A 55 0.96 -10.22 1.00
CA ALA A 55 0.84 -11.68 1.01
C ALA A 55 1.28 -12.28 -0.33
N SER A 56 0.86 -11.68 -1.44
CA SER A 56 1.26 -12.08 -2.80
C SER A 56 2.77 -11.93 -3.01
N ALA A 57 3.37 -10.84 -2.52
CA ALA A 57 4.81 -10.62 -2.59
C ALA A 57 5.60 -11.69 -1.81
N ARG A 58 5.08 -12.12 -0.64
CA ARG A 58 5.68 -13.21 0.15
C ARG A 58 5.55 -14.57 -0.53
N ALA A 59 4.39 -14.87 -1.14
CA ALA A 59 4.17 -16.12 -1.86
C ALA A 59 5.08 -16.25 -3.10
N ALA A 60 5.37 -15.14 -3.79
CA ALA A 60 6.31 -15.12 -4.90
C ALA A 60 7.78 -15.34 -4.48
N SER A 61 8.11 -15.12 -3.20
CA SER A 61 9.48 -15.15 -2.69
C SER A 61 10.07 -16.55 -2.47
N CYS A 62 9.34 -17.64 -2.77
CA CYS A 62 9.90 -19.00 -2.71
C CYS A 62 10.83 -19.34 -3.89
N ASN A 63 11.08 -18.43 -4.84
CA ASN A 63 11.98 -18.68 -5.98
C ASN A 63 13.10 -17.66 -6.21
N ASP A 64 13.31 -16.65 -5.37
CA ASP A 64 14.51 -15.81 -5.50
C ASP A 64 14.90 -15.16 -4.16
N ARG A 65 16.16 -15.40 -3.76
CA ARG A 65 16.78 -14.82 -2.58
C ARG A 65 17.12 -13.34 -2.84
N ALA A 66 16.18 -12.44 -2.64
CA ALA A 66 16.49 -11.07 -2.25
C ALA A 66 15.19 -10.38 -1.87
N GLN A 67 15.06 -10.03 -0.58
CA GLN A 67 14.42 -8.81 -0.07
C GLN A 67 14.17 -8.96 1.44
N SER A 68 15.27 -9.08 2.18
CA SER A 68 15.33 -8.62 3.55
C SER A 68 15.10 -7.11 3.57
N SER A 69 13.99 -6.65 4.16
CA SER A 69 14.02 -5.68 5.27
C SER A 69 12.60 -5.37 5.77
N PRO A 70 12.36 -5.38 7.09
CA PRO A 70 11.08 -5.05 7.68
C PRO A 70 10.80 -3.55 7.54
N CYS A 71 9.51 -3.21 7.44
CA CYS A 71 8.98 -1.85 7.55
C CYS A 71 9.25 -1.27 8.95
N SER A 72 10.51 -0.95 9.25
CA SER A 72 10.94 -0.24 10.45
C SER A 72 11.04 1.23 10.11
N LYS A 73 9.99 1.99 10.45
CA LYS A 73 9.97 3.44 10.71
C LYS A 73 11.25 4.19 10.28
N ALA A 74 11.33 4.66 9.04
CA ALA A 74 12.25 5.74 8.69
C ALA A 74 11.62 7.07 9.15
N ARG A 75 11.68 7.35 10.45
CA ARG A 75 11.56 8.71 10.98
C ARG A 75 12.96 9.13 11.40
N ILE A 76 13.63 9.86 10.51
CA ILE A 76 14.80 10.66 10.85
C ILE A 76 14.25 11.91 11.53
N VAL A 77 14.39 11.99 12.84
CA VAL A 77 14.52 13.25 13.58
C VAL A 77 15.68 13.10 14.54
#